data_AF-A0A948Z7R9-F1
#
_entry.id   AF-A0A948Z7R9-F1
#
_cell.length_a   1.000
_cell.length_b   1.000
_cell.length_c   1.000
_cell.angle_alpha   90.00
_cell.angle_beta   90.00
_cell.angle_gamma   90.00
#
_symmetry.space_group_name_H-M   'P 1'
#
loop_
_entity.id
_entity.type
_entity.pdbx_description
1 polymer ?
#
loop_
_entity_poly.entity_id
_entity_poly.type
_entity_poly.pdbx_seq_one_letter_code
_entity_poly.pdbx_strand_id
1 'polypeptide(L)' 'MSENEKIAPFVAVADWSESGYLSSYTWDNGLNDQMNKYFKDAVNKIVVSNASVQGIMPDLQNGINRVIEMYRLDD' A
#
# COMPACT_ATOMS: atom_id res chain seq x y z
N MET A 1 -1.59 4.20 27.47
CA MET A 1 -1.95 3.62 26.15
C MET A 1 -1.35 2.24 25.95
N SER A 2 -0.11 2.00 26.37
CA SER A 2 0.60 0.72 26.24
C SER A 2 0.04 -0.45 27.08
N GLU A 3 -0.80 -0.17 28.08
CA GLU A 3 -1.45 -1.19 28.93
C GLU A 3 -2.61 -1.92 28.23
N ASN A 4 -3.11 -1.38 27.11
CA ASN A 4 -4.11 -2.05 26.30
C ASN A 4 -3.42 -2.93 25.26
N GLU A 5 -3.54 -4.25 25.40
CA GLU A 5 -2.91 -5.24 24.53
C GLU A 5 -3.23 -5.07 23.04
N LYS A 6 -4.40 -4.50 22.70
CA LYS A 6 -4.77 -4.21 21.31
C LYS A 6 -4.07 -2.98 20.74
N ILE A 7 -3.66 -2.05 21.60
CA ILE A 7 -3.05 -0.76 21.21
C ILE A 7 -1.53 -0.84 21.30
N ALA A 8 -1.00 -1.65 22.22
CA ALA A 8 0.43 -1.77 22.49
C ALA A 8 1.29 -2.01 21.23
N PRO A 9 0.91 -2.89 20.28
CA PRO A 9 1.69 -3.10 19.06
C PRO A 9 1.83 -1.84 18.19
N PHE A 10 0.76 -1.04 18.09
CA PHE A 10 0.76 0.19 17.29
C PHE A 10 1.63 1.28 17.93
N VAL A 11 1.58 1.42 19.25
CA VAL A 11 2.43 2.38 19.99
C VAL A 11 3.89 1.95 19.93
N ALA A 12 4.17 0.65 20.00
CA ALA A 12 5.52 0.12 19.97
C ALA A 12 6.28 0.42 18.67
N VAL A 13 5.58 0.70 17.56
CA VAL A 13 6.21 1.01 16.26
C VAL A 13 5.98 2.46 15.81
N ALA A 14 5.33 3.28 16.65
CA ALA A 14 4.85 4.61 16.25
C ALA A 14 5.98 5.53 15.79
N ASP A 15 7.12 5.53 16.49
CA ASP A 15 8.27 6.39 16.18
C ASP A 15 8.95 6.06 14.83
N TRP A 16 8.70 4.86 14.28
CA TRP A 16 9.22 4.41 12.99
C TRP A 16 8.13 4.23 11.92
N SER A 17 6.88 4.56 12.25
CA SER A 17 5.76 4.42 11.33
C SER A 17 5.70 5.64 10.42
N GLU A 18 5.71 5.40 9.11
CA GLU A 18 5.50 6.44 8.11
C GLU A 18 4.07 6.36 7.58
N SER A 19 3.52 7.51 7.18
CA SER A 19 2.25 7.54 6.46
C SER A 19 2.45 6.88 5.09
N GLY A 20 1.70 5.80 4.84
CA GLY A 20 1.74 5.08 3.58
C GLY A 20 0.44 5.24 2.78
N TYR A 21 0.55 5.11 1.45
CA TYR A 21 -0.57 5.15 0.50
C TYR A 21 -1.50 3.93 0.55
N LEU A 22 -1.37 3.08 1.57
CA LEU A 22 -2.09 1.81 1.71
C LEU A 22 -3.15 1.83 2.80
N SER A 23 -3.62 3.02 3.18
CA SER A 23 -4.75 3.12 4.10
C SER A 23 -5.98 2.52 3.41
N SER A 24 -6.54 1.45 4.00
CA SER A 24 -7.78 0.84 3.51
C SER A 24 -8.99 1.44 4.24
N TYR A 25 -10.19 1.33 3.65
CA TYR A 25 -11.42 1.88 4.21
C TYR A 25 -11.39 3.40 4.42
N THR A 26 -10.75 4.13 3.51
CA THR A 26 -10.79 5.60 3.44
C THR A 26 -12.08 6.11 2.78
N TRP A 27 -12.85 5.21 2.14
CA TRP A 27 -14.09 5.51 1.42
C TRP A 27 -13.92 6.58 0.33
N ASP A 28 -12.68 6.75 -0.16
CA ASP A 28 -12.35 7.81 -1.12
C ASP A 28 -12.62 7.41 -2.58
N ASN A 29 -12.86 6.11 -2.88
CA ASN A 29 -12.97 5.56 -4.24
C ASN A 29 -11.94 6.18 -5.20
N GLY A 30 -10.75 6.47 -4.66
CA GLY A 30 -9.84 7.44 -5.20
C GLY A 30 -8.40 7.03 -4.94
N LEU A 31 -7.57 7.95 -4.44
CA LEU A 31 -6.12 7.74 -4.34
C LEU A 31 -5.76 6.44 -3.62
N ASN A 32 -6.32 6.20 -2.43
CA ASN A 32 -5.97 5.00 -1.67
C ASN A 32 -6.55 3.74 -2.30
N ASP A 33 -7.77 3.78 -2.84
CA ASP A 33 -8.36 2.63 -3.51
C ASP A 33 -7.57 2.22 -4.77
N GLN A 34 -7.08 3.19 -5.56
CA GLN A 34 -6.23 2.91 -6.72
C GLN A 34 -4.85 2.37 -6.32
N MET A 35 -4.18 2.99 -5.34
CA MET A 35 -2.87 2.51 -4.85
C MET A 35 -2.98 1.10 -4.25
N ASN A 36 -3.95 0.88 -3.36
CA ASN A 36 -4.19 -0.42 -2.73
C ASN A 36 -4.41 -1.54 -3.75
N LYS A 37 -5.10 -1.25 -4.86
CA LYS A 37 -5.35 -2.23 -5.91
C LYS A 37 -4.04 -2.77 -6.51
N TYR A 38 -3.13 -1.89 -6.94
CA TYR A 38 -1.88 -2.31 -7.56
C TYR A 38 -0.98 -3.08 -6.59
N PHE A 39 -0.89 -2.65 -5.33
CA PHE A 39 -0.13 -3.37 -4.30
C PHE A 39 -0.77 -4.73 -3.97
N LYS A 40 -2.10 -4.79 -3.82
CA LYS A 40 -2.83 -6.05 -3.60
C LYS A 40 -2.59 -7.03 -4.75
N ASP A 41 -2.68 -6.57 -6.00
CA ASP A 41 -2.48 -7.42 -7.17
C ASP A 41 -1.04 -7.94 -7.24
N ALA A 42 -0.04 -7.10 -6.93
CA ALA A 42 1.35 -7.52 -6.86
C ALA A 42 1.59 -8.59 -5.78
N VAL A 43 1.13 -8.35 -4.55
CA VAL A 43 1.26 -9.31 -3.44
C VAL A 43 0.54 -10.62 -3.75
N ASN A 44 -0.67 -10.57 -4.32
CA ASN A 44 -1.41 -11.77 -4.68
C ASN A 44 -0.70 -12.55 -5.80
N LYS A 45 -0.15 -11.88 -6.81
CA LYS A 45 0.65 -12.55 -7.86
C LYS A 45 1.85 -13.28 -7.25
N ILE A 46 2.55 -12.68 -6.28
CA ILE A 46 3.68 -13.31 -5.58
C ILE A 46 3.20 -14.52 -4.76
N VAL A 47 2.25 -14.29 -3.85
CA VAL A 47 1.92 -15.25 -2.78
C VAL A 47 0.95 -16.34 -3.26
N VAL A 48 0.00 -15.99 -4.12
CA VAL A 48 -1.05 -16.92 -4.59
C VAL A 48 -0.67 -17.56 -5.91
N SER A 49 -0.10 -16.80 -6.85
CA SER A 49 0.25 -17.30 -8.19
C SER A 49 1.71 -17.74 -8.33
N ASN A 50 2.51 -17.62 -7.27
CA ASN A 50 3.93 -17.97 -7.25
C ASN A 50 4.74 -17.29 -8.38
N ALA A 51 4.32 -16.09 -8.81
CA ALA A 51 5.02 -15.33 -9.82
C ALA A 51 6.28 -14.67 -9.24
N SER A 52 7.30 -14.49 -10.07
CA SER A 52 8.56 -13.90 -9.62
C SER A 52 8.40 -12.41 -9.33
N VAL A 53 9.07 -11.94 -8.27
CA VAL A 53 9.08 -10.51 -7.90
C VAL A 53 9.56 -9.67 -9.08
N GLN A 54 10.64 -10.09 -9.74
CA GLN A 54 11.22 -9.39 -10.89
C GLN A 54 10.22 -9.26 -12.05
N GLY A 55 9.36 -10.25 -12.28
CA GLY A 55 8.35 -10.21 -13.33
C GLY A 55 7.18 -9.28 -13.01
N ILE A 56 6.90 -9.03 -11.73
CA ILE A 56 5.74 -8.25 -11.27
C ILE A 56 6.09 -6.76 -11.12
N MET A 57 7.35 -6.44 -10.82
CA MET A 57 7.74 -5.06 -10.54
C MET A 57 7.42 -4.06 -11.66
N PRO A 58 7.56 -4.38 -12.96
CA PRO A 58 7.17 -3.45 -14.02
C PRO A 58 5.68 -3.09 -13.98
N ASP A 59 4.80 -4.07 -13.75
CA ASP A 59 3.36 -3.83 -13.66
C ASP A 59 3.02 -2.94 -12.45
N LEU A 60 3.64 -3.21 -11.30
CA LEU A 60 3.44 -2.43 -10.08
C LEU A 60 3.92 -0.99 -10.26
N GLN A 61 5.12 -0.80 -10.80
CA GLN A 61 5.68 0.53 -11.05
C GLN A 61 4.83 1.34 -12.04
N ASN A 62 4.42 0.73 -13.15
CA ASN A 62 3.55 1.37 -14.13
C ASN A 62 2.20 1.74 -13.53
N GLY A 63 1.63 0.87 -12.70
CA GLY A 63 0.39 1.12 -11.98
C GLY A 63 0.50 2.32 -11.03
N ILE A 64 1.53 2.34 -10.19
CA ILE A 64 1.78 3.44 -9.25
C ILE A 64 2.01 4.75 -10.00
N ASN A 65 2.84 4.76 -11.03
CA ASN A 65 3.11 5.96 -11.83
C ASN A 65 1.82 6.53 -12.44
N ARG A 66 0.93 5.66 -12.92
CA ARG A 66 -0.37 6.10 -13.43
C ARG A 66 -1.23 6.77 -12.36
N VAL A 67 -1.19 6.29 -11.11
CA VAL A 67 -1.91 6.94 -10.01
C VAL A 67 -1.26 8.26 -9.64
N ILE A 68 0.07 8.35 -9.61
CA ILE A 68 0.81 9.60 -9.41
C ILE A 68 0.38 10.65 -10.44
N GLU A 69 0.39 10.30 -11.73
CA GLU A 69 -0.03 11.19 -12.82
C GLU A 69 -1.51 11.61 -12.69
N MET A 70 -2.40 10.68 -12.32
CA MET A 70 -3.84 10.96 -12.17
C MET A 70 -4.13 11.99 -11.07
N TYR A 71 -3.35 11.97 -9.98
CA TYR A 71 -3.55 12.83 -8.82
C TYR A 71 -2.51 13.94 -8.69
N ARG A 72 -1.56 14.05 -9.63
CA ARG A 72 -0.47 15.05 -9.63
C ARG A 72 0.33 15.06 -8.34
N LEU A 73 0.82 13.88 -7.96
CA LEU A 73 1.62 13.69 -6.74
C LEU A 73 3.12 13.95 -6.96
N ASP A 74 3.49 14.35 -8.18
CA ASP A 74 4.83 14.67 -8.65
C ASP A 74 5.11 16.19 -8.72
N ASP A 75 4.11 17.02 -8.42
CA ASP A 75 4.19 18.49 -8.28
C ASP A 75 4.68 18.93 -6.89
#